data_AF-A0A9E3MRI9-F1
#
_entry.id   AF-A0A9E3MRI9-F1
#
_cell.length_a   1.000
_cell.length_b   1.000
_cell.length_c   1.000
_cell.angle_alpha   90.00
_cell.angle_beta   90.00
_cell.angle_gamma   90.00
#
_symmetry.space_group_name_H-M   'P 1'
#
loop_
_entity.id
_entity.type
_entity.pdbx_description
1 polymer ?
#
loop_
_entity_poly.entity_id
_entity_poly.type
_entity_poly.pdbx_seq_one_letter_code
_entity_poly.pdbx_strand_id
1 'polypeptide(L)' 'AVAGDLATARKLYEQLHPLLRWDSKVEFVQAIKLSMDIVGRHGGPVRPPRVPLLPEQEAVVRAATEKAVAAGLA' A
#
# COMPACT_ATOMS: atom_id res chain seq x y z
N ALA A 1 -12.79 -9.02 -10.80
CA ALA A 1 -12.71 -10.04 -9.73
C ALA A 1 -13.79 -11.12 -9.86
N VAL A 2 -15.07 -10.76 -10.02
CA VAL A 2 -16.20 -11.72 -10.05
C VAL A 2 -16.40 -12.50 -11.36
N ALA A 3 -15.57 -12.27 -12.38
CA ALA A 3 -15.67 -12.94 -13.68
C ALA A 3 -15.05 -14.36 -13.73
N GLY A 4 -14.46 -14.84 -12.62
CA GLY A 4 -13.88 -16.19 -12.53
C GLY A 4 -12.46 -16.34 -13.12
N ASP A 5 -11.83 -15.28 -13.63
CA ASP A 5 -10.44 -15.33 -14.08
C ASP A 5 -9.45 -15.34 -12.90
N LEU A 6 -9.22 -16.54 -12.37
CA LEU A 6 -8.34 -16.75 -11.22
C LEU A 6 -6.85 -16.57 -11.55
N ALA A 7 -6.45 -16.75 -12.81
CA ALA A 7 -5.06 -16.61 -13.22
C ALA A 7 -4.62 -15.14 -13.13
N THR A 8 -5.40 -14.24 -13.71
CA THR A 8 -5.16 -12.80 -13.61
C THR A 8 -5.27 -12.32 -12.17
N ALA A 9 -6.30 -12.77 -11.44
CA ALA A 9 -6.50 -12.38 -10.04
C ALA A 9 -5.32 -12.76 -9.14
N ARG A 10 -4.77 -13.98 -9.28
CA ARG A 10 -3.61 -14.43 -8.51
C ARG A 10 -2.38 -13.56 -8.78
N LYS A 11 -2.09 -13.27 -10.04
CA LYS A 11 -0.94 -12.43 -10.43
C LYS A 11 -1.04 -11.02 -9.82
N LEU A 12 -2.22 -10.40 -9.90
CA LEU A 12 -2.46 -9.09 -9.28
C LEU A 12 -2.32 -9.15 -7.75
N TYR A 13 -2.87 -10.19 -7.13
CA TYR A 13 -2.77 -10.37 -5.69
C TYR A 13 -1.31 -10.51 -5.23
N GLU A 14 -0.49 -11.30 -5.92
CA GLU A 14 0.94 -11.45 -5.62
C GLU A 14 1.71 -10.13 -5.71
N GLN A 15 1.43 -9.32 -6.74
CA GLN A 15 2.04 -8.01 -6.92
C GLN A 15 1.66 -7.02 -5.82
N LEU A 16 0.40 -7.04 -5.38
CA LEU A 16 -0.14 -6.14 -4.36
C LEU A 16 0.02 -6.65 -2.93
N HIS A 17 0.31 -7.94 -2.72
CA HIS A 17 0.39 -8.56 -1.40
C HIS A 17 1.32 -7.83 -0.42
N PRO A 18 2.49 -7.30 -0.81
CA PRO A 18 3.33 -6.53 0.10
C PRO A 18 2.64 -5.29 0.69
N LEU A 19 1.75 -4.63 -0.05
CA LEU A 19 0.93 -3.52 0.43
C LEU A 19 -0.29 -4.01 1.20
N LEU A 20 -0.97 -5.04 0.69
CA LEU A 20 -2.19 -5.57 1.32
C LEU A 20 -1.93 -6.12 2.72
N ARG A 21 -0.76 -6.69 2.98
CA ARG A 21 -0.39 -7.29 4.28
C ARG A 21 -0.31 -6.28 5.44
N TRP A 22 -0.30 -4.98 5.15
CA TRP A 22 -0.37 -3.95 6.18
C TRP A 22 -1.73 -3.90 6.89
N ASP A 23 -2.76 -4.55 6.35
CA ASP A 23 -4.08 -4.73 6.99
C ASP A 23 -3.99 -5.36 8.39
N SER A 24 -2.99 -6.22 8.61
CA SER A 24 -2.70 -6.89 9.87
C SER A 24 -1.86 -6.05 10.85
N LYS A 25 -1.48 -4.83 10.48
CA LYS A 25 -0.59 -3.94 11.25
C LYS A 25 -1.37 -2.74 11.77
N VAL A 26 -0.97 -2.21 12.94
CA VAL A 26 -1.62 -1.02 13.52
C VAL A 26 -1.36 0.24 12.68
N GLU A 27 -0.31 0.22 11.86
CA GLU A 27 0.10 1.28 10.94
C GLU A 27 -0.63 1.25 9.59
N PHE A 28 -1.67 0.42 9.43
CA PHE A 28 -2.39 0.25 8.16
C PHE A 28 -2.80 1.59 7.51
N VAL A 29 -3.36 2.50 8.32
CA VAL A 29 -3.85 3.81 7.84
C VAL A 29 -2.68 4.70 7.38
N GLN A 30 -1.56 4.67 8.09
CA GLN A 30 -0.35 5.41 7.73
C GLN A 30 0.20 4.92 6.39
N ALA A 31 0.26 3.59 6.19
CA ALA A 31 0.72 2.98 4.95
C ALA A 31 -0.17 3.36 3.75
N ILE A 32 -1.50 3.39 3.94
CA ILE A 32 -2.45 3.87 2.92
C ILE A 32 -2.16 5.33 2.56
N LYS A 33 -2.06 6.22 3.56
CA LYS A 33 -1.88 7.66 3.33
C LYS A 33 -0.55 7.96 2.63
N LEU A 34 0.53 7.32 3.05
CA LEU A 34 1.81 7.44 2.35
C LEU A 34 1.70 6.98 0.90
N SER A 35 1.02 5.85 0.66
CA SER A 35 0.81 5.34 -0.70
C SER A 35 0.00 6.30 -1.56
N MET A 36 -1.03 6.94 -0.99
CA MET A 36 -1.80 7.99 -1.65
C MET A 36 -0.90 9.16 -2.06
N ASP A 37 -0.08 9.67 -1.13
CA ASP A 37 0.82 10.79 -1.41
C ASP A 37 1.83 10.44 -2.53
N ILE A 38 2.36 9.21 -2.54
CA ILE A 38 3.25 8.72 -3.60
C ILE A 38 2.57 8.71 -4.98
N VAL A 39 1.29 8.34 -5.06
CA VAL A 39 0.53 8.31 -6.33
C VAL A 39 -0.16 9.64 -6.65
N GLY A 40 0.24 10.74 -6.01
CA GLY A 40 -0.27 12.08 -6.28
C GLY A 40 -1.69 12.34 -5.75
N ARG A 41 -2.17 11.56 -4.78
CA ARG A 41 -3.43 11.78 -4.06
C ARG A 41 -3.12 12.29 -2.65
N HIS A 42 -3.96 13.16 -2.10
CA HIS A 42 -3.73 13.67 -0.75
C HIS A 42 -4.02 12.60 0.33
N GLY A 43 -2.96 12.02 0.90
CA GLY A 43 -3.01 11.14 2.08
C GLY A 43 -2.77 11.92 3.37
N GLY A 44 -1.71 12.72 3.43
CA GLY A 44 -1.42 13.63 4.52
C GLY A 44 -1.16 12.96 5.89
N PRO A 45 -1.01 13.73 6.97
CA PRO A 45 -0.70 13.18 8.29
C PRO A 45 -1.85 12.35 8.86
N VAL A 46 -1.53 11.47 9.81
CA VAL A 46 -2.53 10.80 10.64
C VAL A 46 -2.90 11.62 11.87
N ARG A 47 -4.12 11.43 12.38
CA ARG A 47 -4.58 12.04 13.64
C ARG A 47 -4.19 11.15 14.83
N PRO A 48 -3.80 11.74 15.99
CA PRO A 48 -3.69 11.01 17.26
C PRO A 48 -4.94 10.15 17.56
N PRO A 49 -4.79 8.98 18.22
CA PRO A 49 -3.59 8.49 18.90
C PRO A 49 -2.57 7.78 17.98
N ARG A 50 -2.83 7.74 16.66
CA ARG A 50 -1.88 7.15 15.71
C ARG A 50 -0.65 8.03 15.58
N VAL A 51 0.51 7.40 15.62
CA VAL A 51 1.81 8.06 15.40
C VAL A 51 2.26 7.89 13.94
N PRO A 52 3.17 8.74 13.45
CA PRO A 52 3.80 8.55 12.14
C PRO A 52 4.48 7.18 12.01
N LEU A 53 4.71 6.75 10.77
CA LEU A 53 5.55 5.58 10.50
C LEU A 53 6.95 5.82 11.03
N LEU A 54 7.57 4.75 11.55
CA LEU A 54 9.01 4.73 11.75
C LEU A 54 9.72 4.81 10.39
N PRO A 55 10.94 5.37 10.31
CA PRO A 55 11.66 5.52 9.04
C PRO A 55 11.79 4.20 8.23
N GLU A 56 12.01 3.08 8.92
CA GLU A 56 12.10 1.76 8.31
C GLU A 56 10.75 1.27 7.76
N GLN A 57 9.64 1.59 8.45
CA GLN A 57 8.30 1.26 7.99
C GLN A 57 7.92 2.10 6.77
N GLU A 58 8.26 3.39 6.78
CA GLU A 58 8.07 4.30 5.65
C GLU A 58 8.80 3.78 4.41
N ALA A 59 10.07 3.41 4.56
CA ALA A 59 10.89 2.89 3.47
C ALA A 59 10.29 1.61 2.85
N VAL A 60 9.78 0.69 3.68
CA VAL A 60 9.14 -0.54 3.21
C VAL A 60 7.88 -0.24 2.42
N VAL A 61 7.00 0.63 2.93
CA VAL A 61 5.76 1.02 2.22
C VAL A 61 6.10 1.72 0.91
N ARG A 62 7.03 2.69 0.94
CA ARG A 62 7.45 3.44 -0.24
C ARG A 62 7.94 2.53 -1.36
N ALA A 63 8.87 1.62 -1.05
CA ALA A 63 9.40 0.68 -2.02
C ALA A 63 8.32 -0.24 -2.61
N ALA A 64 7.39 -0.71 -1.78
CA ALA A 64 6.27 -1.53 -2.24
C ALA A 64 5.30 -0.75 -3.14
N THR A 65 4.99 0.50 -2.80
CA THR A 65 4.11 1.37 -3.58
C THR A 65 4.74 1.74 -4.92
N GLU A 66 5.99 2.18 -4.93
CA GLU A 66 6.72 2.52 -6.16
C GLU A 66 6.84 1.31 -7.10
N LYS A 67 7.05 0.11 -6.55
CA LYS A 67 7.04 -1.13 -7.34
C LYS A 67 5.67 -1.42 -7.97
N ALA A 68 4.58 -1.19 -7.24
CA ALA A 68 3.23 -1.36 -7.77
C ALA A 68 2.92 -0.33 -8.88
N VAL A 69 3.33 0.93 -8.68
CA VAL A 69 3.22 2.00 -9.69
C VAL A 69 4.00 1.63 -10.96
N ALA A 70 5.25 1.18 -10.82
CA ALA A 70 6.08 0.75 -11.94
C ALA A 70 5.49 -0.45 -12.70
N ALA A 71 4.68 -1.28 -12.02
CA ALA A 71 3.94 -2.38 -12.63
C ALA A 71 2.60 -1.95 -13.27
N GLY A 72 2.28 -0.65 -13.25
CA GLY A 72 1.04 -0.09 -13.82
C GLY A 72 -0.20 -0.21 -12.93
N LEU A 73 -0.03 -0.34 -11.61
CA LEU A 73 -1.11 -0.61 -10.66
C LEU A 73 -1.55 0.61 -9.81
N ALA A 74 -1.54 1.83 -10.36
CA ALA A 74 -1.81 3.08 -9.64
C ALA A 74 -2.94 3.93 -10.25
#